data_AF-W6MUC9-F1
#
_entry.id   AF-W6MUC9-F1
#
_cell.length_a   1.000
_cell.length_b   1.000
_cell.length_c   1.000
_cell.angle_alpha   90.00
_cell.angle_beta   90.00
_cell.angle_gamma   90.00
#
_symmetry.space_group_name_H-M   'P 1'
#
loop_
_entity.id
_entity.type
_entity.pdbx_description
1 polymer ?
#
loop_
_entity_poly.entity_id
_entity_poly.type
_entity_poly.pdbx_seq_one_letter_code
_entity_poly.pdbx_strand_id
1 'polypeptide(L)'
;MGRSQNSKSAIKKTLEKAQPYPLALMGVSLPPPHIENPLKQRQLKNRQQQQQQEPDKSLKNDKHDEESDTDSVVSDKGYVNGPLDPIFGQHRAFPINIDISDLDESRPPADVNSYLARVRMEAEKMDVVAFVPREDSPANVIADPQEERLTEAQEEALRWHVEFMEGFVQRRSQFEEMVRTNETLVFDFPKTMKTWRTFMFNNDPSDEYALALDTVTILKLINYSTKWLSKSINAHFANWVILLLVIVPDVLEANDISTLRTFAKKALRQRADELNEHEEVMRSIISAVGDFFGQRDLLEGYVVENR
;
A
#
# COMPACT_ATOMS: atom_id res chain seq x y z
N MET A 1 61.00 -49.48 11.21
CA MET A 1 60.07 -50.46 11.82
C MET A 1 58.96 -49.68 12.52
N GLY A 2 57.69 -50.05 12.30
CA GLY A 2 56.58 -49.64 13.16
C GLY A 2 55.73 -48.44 12.71
N ARG A 3 54.78 -48.70 11.79
CA ARG A 3 53.57 -47.88 11.59
C ARG A 3 52.66 -48.01 12.80
N SER A 4 51.96 -46.94 13.22
CA SER A 4 50.52 -47.03 13.50
C SER A 4 49.86 -45.65 13.50
N GLN A 5 48.90 -45.50 12.58
CA GLN A 5 47.88 -44.47 12.54
C GLN A 5 46.67 -44.95 13.36
N ASN A 6 45.90 -44.04 13.95
CA ASN A 6 44.43 -43.96 13.85
C ASN A 6 43.79 -43.23 15.04
N SER A 7 43.27 -42.02 14.80
CA SER A 7 42.10 -41.48 15.53
C SER A 7 41.47 -40.28 14.80
N LYS A 8 41.02 -40.49 13.56
CA LYS A 8 40.01 -39.60 12.92
C LYS A 8 38.99 -40.46 12.19
N SER A 9 37.97 -40.88 12.92
CA SER A 9 36.80 -41.60 12.39
C SER A 9 35.67 -41.47 13.39
N ALA A 10 34.76 -40.51 13.19
CA ALA A 10 33.33 -40.65 13.52
C ALA A 10 32.54 -39.32 13.37
N ILE A 11 32.44 -38.78 12.14
CA ILE A 11 31.26 -37.98 11.72
C ILE A 11 31.08 -38.30 10.22
N LYS A 12 30.48 -39.45 9.87
CA LYS A 12 29.11 -39.57 9.31
C LYS A 12 28.86 -38.48 8.25
N LYS A 13 29.11 -38.74 6.95
CA LYS A 13 28.20 -39.41 6.00
C LYS A 13 26.73 -39.00 6.21
N THR A 14 26.33 -37.94 5.52
CA THR A 14 25.06 -37.77 4.77
C THR A 14 25.10 -36.38 4.12
N LEU A 15 25.79 -36.28 3.00
CA LEU A 15 25.72 -35.12 2.10
C LEU A 15 25.61 -35.68 0.69
N GLU A 16 24.40 -36.05 0.29
CA GLU A 16 24.11 -36.34 -1.10
C GLU A 16 22.61 -36.17 -1.36
N LYS A 17 22.32 -35.31 -2.36
CA LYS A 17 21.05 -35.05 -3.05
C LYS A 17 20.08 -34.04 -2.40
N ALA A 18 20.37 -32.76 -2.62
CA ALA A 18 19.33 -31.78 -2.96
C ALA A 18 19.50 -31.45 -4.45
N GLN A 19 18.56 -31.89 -5.28
CA GLN A 19 18.44 -31.49 -6.67
C GLN A 19 17.50 -30.27 -6.72
N PRO A 20 17.83 -29.18 -7.43
CA PRO A 20 16.90 -28.08 -7.65
C PRO A 20 15.74 -28.56 -8.55
N TYR A 21 14.51 -28.20 -8.17
CA TYR A 21 13.30 -28.56 -8.91
C TYR A 21 13.32 -27.95 -10.33
N PRO A 22 13.12 -28.75 -11.40
CA PRO A 22 13.03 -28.24 -12.76
C PRO A 22 11.58 -27.84 -13.09
N LEU A 23 11.39 -26.59 -13.50
CA LEU A 23 10.19 -26.10 -14.19
C LEU A 23 10.24 -26.55 -15.66
N ALA A 24 9.66 -27.71 -16.00
CA ALA A 24 9.40 -28.07 -17.41
C ALA A 24 8.32 -29.16 -17.61
N LEU A 25 7.43 -28.88 -18.58
CA LEU A 25 6.75 -29.76 -19.56
C LEU A 25 5.28 -30.21 -19.42
N MET A 26 4.61 -30.08 -20.60
CA MET A 26 3.39 -30.74 -21.14
C MET A 26 2.08 -29.95 -21.03
N GLY A 27 1.18 -29.85 -22.01
CA GLY A 27 1.02 -30.49 -23.32
C GLY A 27 -0.47 -30.40 -23.75
N VAL A 28 -0.72 -30.13 -25.03
CA VAL A 28 -2.00 -29.73 -25.68
C VAL A 28 -3.10 -30.81 -25.70
N SER A 29 -4.39 -30.43 -25.57
CA SER A 29 -5.56 -31.16 -26.13
C SER A 29 -6.82 -30.28 -26.30
N LEU A 30 -7.53 -30.43 -27.43
CA LEU A 30 -8.71 -29.64 -27.91
C LEU A 30 -10.08 -30.33 -27.61
N PRO A 31 -11.23 -29.61 -27.70
CA PRO A 31 -12.54 -29.92 -27.09
C PRO A 31 -13.64 -30.47 -28.06
N PRO A 32 -14.86 -30.81 -27.56
CA PRO A 32 -16.12 -30.10 -27.96
C PRO A 32 -17.31 -30.22 -26.93
N PRO A 33 -18.60 -29.84 -27.22
CA PRO A 33 -19.17 -28.54 -27.62
C PRO A 33 -20.39 -28.05 -26.77
N HIS A 34 -20.76 -26.78 -27.01
CA HIS A 34 -21.95 -25.96 -26.66
C HIS A 34 -23.26 -26.55 -26.12
N ILE A 35 -23.82 -25.90 -25.08
CA ILE A 35 -25.27 -25.78 -24.80
C ILE A 35 -25.62 -24.34 -24.35
N GLU A 36 -26.71 -23.80 -24.90
CA GLU A 36 -27.20 -22.41 -24.79
C GLU A 36 -27.81 -22.02 -23.43
N ASN A 37 -27.77 -20.71 -23.12
CA ASN A 37 -28.06 -20.12 -21.80
C ASN A 37 -29.38 -19.27 -21.81
N PRO A 38 -30.38 -19.53 -20.95
CA PRO A 38 -31.72 -18.91 -21.01
C PRO A 38 -31.92 -17.59 -20.22
N LEU A 39 -30.86 -16.84 -19.91
CA LEU A 39 -30.94 -15.68 -18.98
C LEU A 39 -31.42 -14.34 -19.59
N LYS A 40 -31.77 -14.26 -20.88
CA LYS A 40 -32.19 -12.99 -21.51
C LYS A 40 -33.65 -12.55 -21.25
N GLN A 41 -34.49 -13.33 -20.57
CA GLN A 41 -35.91 -12.98 -20.37
C GLN A 41 -36.22 -12.22 -19.06
N ARG A 42 -35.29 -12.12 -18.10
CA ARG A 42 -35.57 -11.48 -16.79
C ARG A 42 -35.36 -9.97 -16.75
N GLN A 43 -34.59 -9.38 -17.66
CA GLN A 43 -34.25 -7.95 -17.60
C GLN A 43 -35.32 -7.00 -18.18
N LEU A 44 -36.27 -7.51 -18.98
CA LEU A 44 -37.31 -6.69 -19.60
C LEU A 44 -38.50 -6.35 -18.68
N LYS A 45 -38.69 -7.08 -17.56
CA LYS A 45 -39.84 -6.85 -16.66
C LYS A 45 -39.63 -5.77 -15.60
N ASN A 46 -38.38 -5.46 -15.22
CA ASN A 46 -38.13 -4.45 -14.18
C ASN A 46 -38.17 -3.00 -14.68
N ARG A 47 -38.06 -2.77 -15.99
CA ARG A 47 -38.02 -1.43 -16.57
C ARG A 47 -39.41 -0.77 -16.70
N GLN A 48 -40.50 -1.55 -16.63
CA GLN A 48 -41.87 -1.02 -16.72
C GLN A 48 -42.47 -0.59 -15.36
N GLN A 49 -41.84 -0.91 -14.22
CA GLN A 49 -42.37 -0.55 -12.90
C GLN A 49 -41.83 0.77 -12.33
N GLN A 50 -40.86 1.43 -12.98
CA GLN A 50 -40.26 2.70 -12.49
C GLN A 50 -40.81 3.98 -13.15
N GLN A 51 -41.81 3.89 -14.03
CA GLN A 51 -42.38 5.09 -14.72
C GLN A 51 -43.71 5.61 -14.14
N GLN A 52 -44.13 5.16 -12.96
CA GLN A 52 -45.35 5.64 -12.31
C GLN A 52 -45.06 6.06 -10.86
N GLN A 53 -44.42 7.22 -10.67
CA GLN A 53 -44.48 8.02 -9.43
C GLN A 53 -43.67 9.33 -9.56
N GLU A 54 -44.33 10.41 -9.98
CA GLU A 54 -43.97 11.79 -9.61
C GLU A 54 -45.25 12.63 -9.52
N PRO A 55 -45.41 13.48 -8.49
CA PRO A 55 -46.35 14.59 -8.54
C PRO A 55 -45.65 15.95 -8.41
N ASP A 56 -45.84 16.71 -9.48
CA ASP A 56 -46.03 18.16 -9.66
C ASP A 56 -46.26 19.03 -8.40
N LYS A 57 -45.50 20.12 -8.27
CA LYS A 57 -45.88 21.31 -7.48
C LYS A 57 -45.39 22.60 -8.14
N SER A 58 -46.36 23.42 -8.53
CA SER A 58 -46.20 24.73 -9.15
C SER A 58 -46.56 25.88 -8.19
N LEU A 59 -45.87 27.01 -8.42
CA LEU A 59 -46.28 28.42 -8.27
C LEU A 59 -46.69 28.99 -6.90
N LYS A 60 -45.99 30.09 -6.51
CA LYS A 60 -46.61 31.39 -6.22
C LYS A 60 -45.59 32.54 -6.35
N ASN A 61 -45.95 33.50 -7.20
CA ASN A 61 -45.37 34.84 -7.30
C ASN A 61 -45.92 35.73 -6.18
N ASP A 62 -45.16 36.74 -5.77
CA ASP A 62 -45.74 38.07 -5.48
C ASP A 62 -44.73 39.17 -5.80
N LYS A 63 -45.22 40.20 -6.49
CA LYS A 63 -44.55 41.45 -6.89
C LYS A 63 -44.91 42.55 -5.88
N HIS A 64 -44.00 43.49 -5.64
CA HIS A 64 -44.36 44.90 -5.42
C HIS A 64 -43.23 45.83 -5.85
N ASP A 65 -43.64 47.07 -6.13
CA ASP A 65 -43.14 48.01 -7.14
C ASP A 65 -41.97 48.93 -6.72
N GLU A 66 -41.50 49.67 -7.73
CA GLU A 66 -40.41 50.65 -7.80
C GLU A 66 -40.57 51.89 -6.89
N GLU A 67 -39.46 52.47 -6.38
CA GLU A 67 -38.95 53.82 -6.73
C GLU A 67 -37.70 54.20 -5.90
N SER A 68 -37.09 55.32 -6.27
CA SER A 68 -35.68 55.72 -6.22
C SER A 68 -35.09 56.25 -4.90
N ASP A 69 -33.77 56.35 -4.96
CA ASP A 69 -32.87 57.35 -4.35
C ASP A 69 -31.88 56.94 -3.25
N THR A 70 -30.68 57.46 -3.49
CA THR A 70 -29.40 57.42 -2.80
C THR A 70 -29.48 57.49 -1.28
N ASP A 71 -28.89 56.52 -0.59
CA ASP A 71 -27.82 56.81 0.36
C ASP A 71 -27.02 55.56 0.76
N SER A 72 -25.77 55.81 1.07
CA SER A 72 -24.75 54.91 1.59
C SER A 72 -25.23 53.96 2.71
N VAL A 73 -25.45 52.69 2.38
CA VAL A 73 -25.58 51.63 3.40
C VAL A 73 -24.66 50.47 3.04
N VAL A 74 -23.68 50.31 3.92
CA VAL A 74 -22.74 49.21 4.07
C VAL A 74 -23.38 47.88 3.69
N SER A 75 -22.90 47.29 2.60
CA SER A 75 -23.14 45.90 2.24
C SER A 75 -22.56 45.03 3.36
N ASP A 76 -23.39 44.65 4.32
CA ASP A 76 -23.14 43.61 5.30
C ASP A 76 -23.14 42.24 4.59
N LYS A 77 -22.12 42.03 3.75
CA LYS A 77 -21.73 40.71 3.28
C LYS A 77 -20.80 40.19 4.36
N GLY A 78 -21.17 39.07 4.99
CA GLY A 78 -20.41 38.40 6.05
C GLY A 78 -18.93 38.20 5.70
N TYR A 79 -18.12 39.22 5.98
CA TYR A 79 -16.68 39.21 5.84
C TYR A 79 -16.14 38.42 7.03
N VAL A 80 -16.02 37.11 6.85
CA VAL A 80 -15.28 36.27 7.80
C VAL A 80 -13.78 36.63 7.77
N ASN A 81 -13.32 37.34 6.73
CA ASN A 81 -11.93 37.73 6.53
C ASN A 81 -11.84 39.21 6.12
N GLY A 82 -11.08 40.06 6.83
CA GLY A 82 -10.86 41.46 6.42
C GLY A 82 -10.12 41.58 5.06
N PRO A 83 -9.83 42.79 4.56
CA PRO A 83 -9.12 42.94 3.29
C PRO A 83 -7.75 42.25 3.31
N LEU A 84 -7.37 41.62 2.20
CA LEU A 84 -6.07 40.95 2.05
C LEU A 84 -4.96 42.00 2.05
N ASP A 85 -3.95 41.79 2.90
CA ASP A 85 -2.80 42.68 2.98
C ASP A 85 -1.80 42.40 1.86
N PRO A 86 -1.49 43.36 0.98
CA PRO A 86 -0.58 43.13 -0.14
C PRO A 86 0.88 42.92 0.29
N ILE A 87 1.26 43.35 1.50
CA ILE A 87 2.64 43.27 2.01
C ILE A 87 2.86 41.95 2.75
N PHE A 88 1.90 41.55 3.60
CA PHE A 88 2.02 40.36 4.45
C PHE A 88 1.27 39.13 3.93
N GLY A 89 0.46 39.26 2.87
CA GLY A 89 -0.30 38.16 2.28
C GLY A 89 -1.37 37.54 3.19
N GLN A 90 -1.74 38.23 4.29
CA GLN A 90 -2.70 37.79 5.29
C GLN A 90 -3.91 38.73 5.33
N HIS A 91 -5.07 38.22 5.71
CA HIS A 91 -6.26 39.06 5.91
C HIS A 91 -6.14 39.87 7.20
N ARG A 92 -6.45 41.17 7.12
CA ARG A 92 -6.40 42.04 8.30
C ARG A 92 -7.50 41.64 9.29
N ALA A 93 -7.14 41.57 10.58
CA ALA A 93 -8.10 41.31 11.64
C ALA A 93 -9.03 42.51 11.91
N PHE A 94 -8.59 43.73 11.58
CA PHE A 94 -9.36 44.96 11.78
C PHE A 94 -9.68 45.65 10.44
N PRO A 95 -10.92 46.13 10.24
CA PRO A 95 -11.34 46.85 9.04
C PRO A 95 -10.91 48.32 9.11
N ILE A 96 -9.61 48.57 9.25
CA ILE A 96 -9.06 49.92 9.39
C ILE A 96 -8.28 50.28 8.13
N ASN A 97 -8.69 51.38 7.49
CA ASN A 97 -7.89 52.07 6.48
C ASN A 97 -6.82 52.87 7.22
N ILE A 98 -5.69 52.21 7.48
CA ILE A 98 -4.55 52.79 8.16
C ILE A 98 -3.84 53.71 7.15
N ASP A 99 -4.03 55.02 7.28
CA ASP A 99 -3.22 56.01 6.56
C ASP A 99 -1.90 56.21 7.32
N ILE A 100 -0.80 55.87 6.66
CA ILE A 100 0.56 55.87 7.23
C ILE A 100 1.23 57.24 7.01
N SER A 101 0.64 58.09 6.16
CA SER A 101 1.24 59.32 5.62
C SER A 101 1.38 60.44 6.65
N ASP A 102 0.50 60.49 7.65
CA ASP A 102 0.34 61.63 8.58
C ASP A 102 0.84 61.34 10.02
N LEU A 103 1.67 60.30 10.20
CA LEU A 103 2.11 59.88 11.53
C LEU A 103 3.36 60.62 12.01
N ASP A 104 3.19 61.41 13.08
CA ASP A 104 4.31 61.95 13.85
C ASP A 104 4.90 60.86 14.75
N GLU A 105 6.03 60.25 14.35
CA GLU A 105 6.73 59.21 15.12
C GLU A 105 7.24 59.70 16.51
N SER A 106 7.33 61.03 16.74
CA SER A 106 7.95 61.60 17.94
C SER A 106 7.04 61.71 19.17
N ARG A 107 5.72 61.65 18.99
CA ARG A 107 4.72 61.77 20.06
C ARG A 107 4.04 60.44 20.32
N PRO A 108 3.54 60.11 21.51
CA PRO A 108 2.71 58.92 21.70
C PRO A 108 1.45 58.96 20.80
N PRO A 109 0.98 57.82 20.26
CA PRO A 109 -0.24 57.81 19.45
C PRO A 109 -1.45 58.15 20.32
N ALA A 110 -2.28 59.08 19.86
CA ALA A 110 -3.45 59.56 20.59
C ALA A 110 -4.68 58.65 20.42
N ASP A 111 -4.68 57.82 19.37
CA ASP A 111 -5.79 56.96 18.97
C ASP A 111 -5.31 55.56 18.51
N VAL A 112 -6.23 54.61 18.50
CA VAL A 112 -5.95 53.19 18.17
C VAL A 112 -5.48 53.04 16.71
N ASN A 113 -5.99 53.85 15.79
CA ASN A 113 -5.60 53.75 14.37
C ASN A 113 -4.15 54.21 14.21
N SER A 114 -3.75 55.33 14.83
CA SER A 114 -2.36 55.78 14.85
C SER A 114 -1.41 54.78 15.52
N TYR A 115 -1.88 54.08 16.56
CA TYR A 115 -1.08 53.02 17.19
C TYR A 115 -0.84 51.84 16.24
N LEU A 116 -1.91 51.29 15.64
CA LEU A 116 -1.81 50.17 14.70
C LEU A 116 -0.99 50.52 13.46
N ALA A 117 -1.05 51.78 13.02
CA ALA A 117 -0.23 52.28 11.93
C ALA A 117 1.26 52.26 12.23
N ARG A 118 1.65 52.59 13.47
CA ARG A 118 3.04 52.51 13.90
C ARG A 118 3.53 51.09 14.09
N VAL A 119 2.71 50.22 14.66
CA VAL A 119 3.03 48.78 14.77
C VAL A 119 3.25 48.17 13.38
N ARG A 120 2.47 48.61 12.39
CA ARG A 120 2.69 48.21 11.00
C ARG A 120 4.02 48.71 10.45
N MET A 121 4.33 49.99 10.63
CA MET A 121 5.61 50.58 10.22
C MET A 121 6.81 49.91 10.90
N GLU A 122 6.66 49.50 12.16
CA GLU A 122 7.67 48.76 12.91
C GLU A 122 7.83 47.34 12.34
N ALA A 123 6.73 46.63 12.11
CA ALA A 123 6.73 45.29 11.53
C ALA A 123 7.29 45.25 10.09
N GLU A 124 7.04 46.29 9.27
CA GLU A 124 7.62 46.43 7.93
C GLU A 124 9.15 46.66 7.97
N LYS A 125 9.68 47.22 9.07
CA LYS A 125 11.12 47.42 9.29
C LYS A 125 11.81 46.16 9.86
N MET A 126 11.06 45.17 10.34
CA MET A 126 11.60 43.94 10.92
C MET A 126 11.68 42.80 9.91
N ASP A 127 12.68 41.93 10.05
CA ASP A 127 12.74 40.70 9.27
C ASP A 127 11.61 39.73 9.67
N VAL A 128 10.85 39.25 8.68
CA VAL A 128 9.70 38.34 8.90
C VAL A 128 10.14 37.00 9.51
N VAL A 129 11.38 36.58 9.24
CA VAL A 129 11.94 35.32 9.72
C VAL A 129 13.34 35.59 10.26
N ALA A 130 13.54 35.36 11.55
CA ALA A 130 14.86 35.40 12.17
C ALA A 130 15.36 33.97 12.40
N PHE A 131 16.53 33.65 11.86
CA PHE A 131 17.25 32.41 12.19
C PHE A 131 18.17 32.67 13.37
N VAL A 132 17.80 32.18 14.54
CA VAL A 132 18.64 32.26 15.73
C VAL A 132 19.46 30.98 15.83
N PRO A 133 20.81 31.05 15.73
CA PRO A 133 21.64 29.88 15.95
C PRO A 133 21.43 29.40 17.39
N ARG A 134 21.14 28.12 17.54
CA ARG A 134 21.04 27.50 18.86
C ARG A 134 22.47 27.36 19.39
N GLU A 135 22.73 27.81 20.61
CA GLU A 135 24.00 27.51 21.28
C GLU A 135 24.21 26.00 21.21
N ASP A 136 25.36 25.58 20.67
CA ASP A 136 25.69 24.19 20.42
C ASP A 136 25.66 23.43 21.74
N SER A 137 24.51 22.82 22.04
CA SER A 137 24.44 21.81 23.10
C SER A 137 25.20 20.60 22.56
N PRO A 138 26.27 20.13 23.23
CA PRO A 138 27.07 18.99 22.76
C PRO A 138 26.32 17.65 22.78
N ALA A 139 25.00 17.66 22.96
CA ALA A 139 24.15 16.48 23.08
C ALA A 139 23.71 15.87 21.73
N ASN A 140 23.95 16.52 20.59
CA ASN A 140 23.59 16.00 19.26
C ASN A 140 24.83 15.73 18.40
N VAL A 141 25.80 14.99 18.96
CA VAL A 141 26.74 14.26 18.10
C VAL A 141 25.92 13.17 17.42
N ILE A 142 25.49 13.44 16.18
CA ILE A 142 25.00 12.40 15.28
C ILE A 142 26.15 11.41 15.17
N ALA A 143 25.97 10.24 15.78
CA ALA A 143 26.96 9.17 15.71
C ALA A 143 27.24 8.91 14.23
N ASP A 144 28.51 8.98 13.86
CA ASP A 144 29.00 8.59 12.54
C ASP A 144 28.42 7.19 12.25
N PRO A 145 27.81 6.93 11.06
CA PRO A 145 27.30 5.62 10.73
C PRO A 145 28.51 4.70 10.65
N GLN A 146 28.79 3.97 11.74
CA GLN A 146 29.74 2.88 11.68
C GLN A 146 29.17 1.91 10.65
N GLU A 147 29.97 1.58 9.63
CA GLU A 147 29.70 0.45 8.74
C GLU A 147 29.55 -0.80 9.61
N GLU A 148 28.33 -1.09 10.05
CA GLU A 148 28.00 -2.31 10.77
C GLU A 148 28.23 -3.46 9.81
N ARG A 149 29.36 -4.15 9.99
CA ARG A 149 29.63 -5.39 9.27
C ARG A 149 28.49 -6.35 9.54
N LEU A 150 27.81 -6.76 8.48
CA LEU A 150 26.79 -7.79 8.54
C LEU A 150 27.39 -9.07 9.14
N THR A 151 26.59 -9.74 9.95
CA THR A 151 26.90 -11.11 10.38
C THR A 151 26.77 -12.08 9.22
N GLU A 152 27.51 -13.19 9.24
CA GLU A 152 27.44 -14.23 8.19
C GLU A 152 26.00 -14.71 7.92
N ALA A 153 25.18 -14.83 8.98
CA ALA A 153 23.78 -15.19 8.87
C ALA A 153 22.93 -14.12 8.14
N GLN A 154 23.24 -12.83 8.35
CA GLN A 154 22.57 -11.74 7.65
C GLN A 154 22.98 -11.69 6.17
N GLU A 155 24.24 -11.94 5.85
CA GLU A 155 24.71 -12.03 4.46
C GLU A 155 24.08 -13.20 3.71
N GLU A 156 23.95 -14.38 4.34
CA GLU A 156 23.23 -15.52 3.78
C GLU A 156 21.75 -15.20 3.57
N ALA A 157 21.11 -14.55 4.55
CA ALA A 157 19.70 -14.16 4.43
C ALA A 157 19.47 -13.19 3.27
N LEU A 158 20.36 -12.22 3.09
CA LEU A 158 20.34 -11.27 1.98
C LEU A 158 20.56 -11.97 0.64
N ARG A 159 21.55 -12.85 0.54
CA ARG A 159 21.83 -13.61 -0.70
C ARG A 159 20.61 -14.43 -1.13
N TRP A 160 20.04 -15.21 -0.20
CA TRP A 160 18.83 -15.98 -0.46
C TRP A 160 17.67 -15.07 -0.90
N HIS A 161 17.50 -13.90 -0.26
CA HIS A 161 16.44 -12.96 -0.60
C HIS A 161 16.59 -12.46 -2.05
N VAL A 162 17.79 -12.06 -2.45
CA VAL A 162 18.09 -11.62 -3.82
C VAL A 162 17.80 -12.73 -4.83
N GLU A 163 18.29 -13.94 -4.59
CA GLU A 163 18.07 -15.10 -5.47
C GLU A 163 16.58 -15.44 -5.60
N PHE A 164 15.85 -15.44 -4.49
CA PHE A 164 14.40 -15.66 -4.48
C PHE A 164 13.66 -14.58 -5.26
N MET A 165 13.99 -13.31 -5.04
CA MET A 165 13.32 -12.18 -5.71
C MET A 165 13.57 -12.18 -7.21
N GLU A 166 14.79 -12.51 -7.66
CA GLU A 166 15.09 -12.67 -9.09
C GLU A 166 14.20 -13.75 -9.73
N GLY A 167 14.12 -14.93 -9.10
CA GLY A 167 13.24 -16.01 -9.56
C GLY A 167 11.75 -15.65 -9.51
N PHE A 168 11.32 -14.94 -8.47
CA PHE A 168 9.93 -14.51 -8.31
C PHE A 168 9.52 -13.53 -9.41
N VAL A 169 10.34 -12.51 -9.68
CA VAL A 169 10.09 -11.53 -10.74
C VAL A 169 10.08 -12.21 -12.11
N GLN A 170 11.04 -13.10 -12.37
CA GLN A 170 11.06 -13.88 -13.61
C GLN A 170 9.78 -14.71 -13.78
N ARG A 171 9.32 -15.38 -12.72
CA ARG A 171 8.09 -16.18 -12.76
C ARG A 171 6.86 -15.33 -13.01
N ARG A 172 6.79 -14.12 -12.44
CA ARG A 172 5.72 -13.16 -12.71
C ARG A 172 5.71 -12.70 -14.17
N SER A 173 6.86 -12.34 -14.73
CA SER A 173 6.94 -11.93 -16.14
C SER A 173 6.51 -13.06 -17.09
N GLN A 174 6.86 -14.31 -16.78
CA GLN A 174 6.38 -15.47 -17.54
C GLN A 174 4.85 -15.59 -17.45
N PHE A 175 4.29 -15.45 -16.25
CA PHE A 175 2.84 -15.51 -16.05
C PHE A 175 2.11 -14.38 -16.79
N GLU A 176 2.64 -13.17 -16.75
CA GLU A 176 2.07 -12.02 -17.47
C GLU A 176 2.04 -12.28 -18.99
N GLU A 177 3.12 -12.83 -19.56
CA GLU A 177 3.14 -13.19 -20.97
C GLU A 177 2.15 -14.33 -21.30
N MET A 178 1.98 -15.30 -20.38
CA MET A 178 0.94 -16.33 -20.52
C MET A 178 -0.47 -15.74 -20.51
N VAL A 179 -0.75 -14.77 -19.64
CA VAL A 179 -2.05 -14.08 -19.59
C VAL A 179 -2.31 -13.30 -20.89
N ARG A 180 -1.27 -12.73 -21.51
CA ARG A 180 -1.39 -12.00 -22.78
C ARG A 180 -1.64 -12.91 -23.99
N THR A 181 -1.10 -14.12 -23.95
CA THR A 181 -1.10 -15.04 -25.11
C THR A 181 -2.22 -16.08 -25.05
N ASN A 182 -2.68 -16.44 -23.85
CA ASN A 182 -3.68 -17.47 -23.66
C ASN A 182 -5.08 -16.89 -23.46
N GLU A 183 -6.09 -17.67 -23.85
CA GLU A 183 -7.48 -17.37 -23.52
C GLU A 183 -7.75 -17.68 -22.04
N THR A 184 -8.63 -16.90 -21.43
CA THR A 184 -9.09 -17.13 -20.06
C THR A 184 -9.77 -18.49 -19.96
N LEU A 185 -9.24 -19.36 -19.10
CA LEU A 185 -9.82 -20.67 -18.85
C LEU A 185 -10.98 -20.55 -17.85
N VAL A 186 -11.98 -21.42 -18.01
CA VAL A 186 -13.09 -21.52 -17.07
C VAL A 186 -12.98 -22.83 -16.31
N PHE A 187 -12.83 -22.74 -14.99
CA PHE A 187 -12.75 -23.89 -14.09
C PHE A 187 -13.84 -23.79 -13.02
N ASP A 188 -14.48 -24.90 -12.66
CA ASP A 188 -15.44 -24.92 -11.54
C ASP A 188 -14.69 -25.04 -10.22
N PHE A 189 -14.29 -23.89 -9.70
CA PHE A 189 -13.56 -23.82 -8.46
C PHE A 189 -14.44 -24.07 -7.23
N PRO A 190 -13.84 -24.53 -6.11
CA PRO A 190 -14.53 -24.63 -4.85
C PRO A 190 -15.21 -23.30 -4.46
N LYS A 191 -16.38 -23.37 -3.81
CA LYS A 191 -17.13 -22.16 -3.43
C LYS A 191 -16.98 -21.78 -1.96
N THR A 192 -16.66 -22.77 -1.12
CA THR A 192 -16.54 -22.59 0.34
C THR A 192 -15.10 -22.62 0.80
N MET A 193 -14.82 -21.93 1.92
CA MET A 193 -13.50 -21.96 2.57
C MET A 193 -13.05 -23.40 2.89
N LYS A 194 -13.95 -24.25 3.40
CA LYS A 194 -13.62 -25.64 3.77
C LYS A 194 -13.21 -26.46 2.54
N THR A 195 -13.97 -26.34 1.45
CA THR A 195 -13.67 -27.05 0.20
C THR A 195 -12.38 -26.56 -0.44
N TRP A 196 -12.11 -25.25 -0.38
CA TRP A 196 -10.82 -24.68 -0.83
C TRP A 196 -9.64 -25.21 -0.04
N ARG A 197 -9.77 -25.29 1.29
CA ARG A 197 -8.73 -25.88 2.14
C ARG A 197 -8.41 -27.30 1.71
N THR A 198 -9.43 -28.14 1.55
CA THR A 198 -9.25 -29.52 1.09
C THR A 198 -8.61 -29.57 -0.30
N PHE A 199 -9.01 -28.68 -1.22
CA PHE A 199 -8.46 -28.62 -2.56
C PHE A 199 -6.97 -28.26 -2.56
N MET A 200 -6.59 -27.14 -1.93
CA MET A 200 -5.20 -26.66 -1.92
C MET A 200 -4.23 -27.56 -1.15
N PHE A 201 -4.72 -28.28 -0.14
CA PHE A 201 -3.87 -29.20 0.63
C PHE A 201 -3.69 -30.55 -0.07
N ASN A 202 -4.51 -30.90 -1.07
CA ASN A 202 -4.48 -32.23 -1.70
C ASN A 202 -4.13 -32.19 -3.20
N ASN A 203 -4.00 -31.00 -3.80
CA ASN A 203 -3.70 -30.85 -5.23
C ASN A 203 -2.59 -29.82 -5.39
N ASP A 204 -1.67 -30.07 -6.31
CA ASP A 204 -0.66 -29.10 -6.68
C ASP A 204 -1.26 -27.95 -7.51
N PRO A 205 -0.74 -26.73 -7.35
CA PRO A 205 -1.09 -25.63 -8.23
C PRO A 205 -0.62 -25.90 -9.67
N SER A 206 -1.39 -25.41 -10.65
CA SER A 206 -1.03 -25.45 -12.07
C SER A 206 -1.21 -24.07 -12.69
N ASP A 207 -0.53 -23.84 -13.81
CA ASP A 207 -0.67 -22.59 -14.55
C ASP A 207 -2.07 -22.43 -15.17
N GLU A 208 -2.76 -23.53 -15.41
CA GLU A 208 -4.16 -23.51 -15.84
C GLU A 208 -5.07 -22.93 -14.75
N TYR A 209 -4.84 -23.29 -13.48
CA TYR A 209 -5.56 -22.70 -12.36
C TYR A 209 -5.24 -21.21 -12.23
N ALA A 210 -3.97 -20.83 -12.44
CA ALA A 210 -3.51 -19.46 -12.40
C ALA A 210 -4.25 -18.57 -13.42
N LEU A 211 -4.45 -19.07 -14.65
CA LEU A 211 -5.16 -18.36 -15.72
C LEU A 211 -6.68 -18.31 -15.53
N ALA A 212 -7.26 -19.21 -14.73
CA ALA A 212 -8.69 -19.29 -14.49
C ALA A 212 -9.16 -18.49 -13.26
N LEU A 213 -8.26 -18.11 -12.36
CA LEU A 213 -8.58 -17.41 -11.13
C LEU A 213 -8.77 -15.90 -11.35
N ASP A 214 -9.90 -15.37 -10.88
CA ASP A 214 -10.15 -13.93 -10.87
C ASP A 214 -9.54 -13.25 -9.64
N THR A 215 -9.25 -11.95 -9.75
CA THR A 215 -8.63 -11.14 -8.69
C THR A 215 -9.35 -11.23 -7.35
N VAL A 216 -10.69 -11.24 -7.36
CA VAL A 216 -11.50 -11.32 -6.13
C VAL A 216 -11.28 -12.65 -5.42
N THR A 217 -11.21 -13.76 -6.17
CA THR A 217 -10.92 -15.07 -5.59
C THR A 217 -9.49 -15.17 -5.11
N ILE A 218 -8.51 -14.63 -5.85
CA ILE A 218 -7.09 -14.63 -5.44
C ILE A 218 -6.92 -13.98 -4.05
N LEU A 219 -7.46 -12.77 -3.87
CA LEU A 219 -7.36 -12.04 -2.60
C LEU A 219 -8.12 -12.73 -1.47
N LYS A 220 -9.28 -13.32 -1.79
CA LYS A 220 -10.04 -14.15 -0.84
C LYS A 220 -9.24 -15.38 -0.40
N LEU A 221 -8.52 -16.02 -1.31
CA LEU A 221 -7.64 -17.15 -1.01
C LEU A 221 -6.45 -16.74 -0.16
N ILE A 222 -5.83 -15.57 -0.40
CA ILE A 222 -4.78 -15.03 0.46
C ILE A 222 -5.28 -14.82 1.90
N ASN A 223 -6.47 -14.26 2.05
CA ASN A 223 -7.11 -14.10 3.37
C ASN A 223 -7.37 -15.46 4.03
N TYR A 224 -7.81 -16.47 3.27
CA TYR A 224 -8.00 -17.83 3.78
C TYR A 224 -6.68 -18.47 4.19
N SER A 225 -5.65 -18.33 3.36
CA SER A 225 -4.29 -18.80 3.61
C SER A 225 -3.72 -18.22 4.90
N THR A 226 -4.04 -16.95 5.22
CA THR A 226 -3.66 -16.33 6.51
C THR A 226 -4.18 -17.12 7.72
N LYS A 227 -5.36 -17.74 7.62
CA LYS A 227 -5.95 -18.56 8.69
C LYS A 227 -5.37 -19.96 8.75
N TRP A 228 -4.87 -20.49 7.63
CA TRP A 228 -4.33 -21.85 7.53
C TRP A 228 -2.82 -21.90 7.69
N LEU A 229 -2.14 -20.75 7.63
CA LEU A 229 -0.72 -20.63 7.83
C LEU A 229 -0.34 -21.02 9.27
N SER A 230 0.44 -22.08 9.38
CA SER A 230 0.97 -22.65 10.63
C SER A 230 2.47 -22.94 10.50
N LYS A 231 3.14 -23.24 11.62
CA LYS A 231 4.58 -23.60 11.63
C LYS A 231 4.92 -24.85 10.81
N SER A 232 3.93 -25.73 10.60
CA SER A 232 4.03 -26.87 9.70
C SER A 232 2.91 -26.78 8.69
N ILE A 233 3.28 -26.71 7.41
CA ILE A 233 2.36 -26.68 6.27
C ILE A 233 2.81 -27.73 5.26
N ASN A 234 1.91 -28.31 4.48
CA ASN A 234 2.35 -29.28 3.47
C ASN A 234 2.88 -28.59 2.20
N ALA A 235 3.62 -29.35 1.39
CA ALA A 235 4.23 -28.85 0.15
C ALA A 235 3.18 -28.32 -0.85
N HIS A 236 2.04 -28.98 -0.98
CA HIS A 236 0.95 -28.51 -1.85
C HIS A 236 0.49 -27.11 -1.47
N PHE A 237 0.18 -26.89 -0.20
CA PHE A 237 -0.26 -25.57 0.27
C PHE A 237 0.83 -24.51 0.14
N ALA A 238 2.09 -24.86 0.41
CA ALA A 238 3.24 -23.99 0.19
C ALA A 238 3.32 -23.51 -1.28
N ASN A 239 3.26 -24.44 -2.24
CA ASN A 239 3.29 -24.13 -3.66
C ASN A 239 2.12 -23.23 -4.05
N TRP A 240 0.92 -23.50 -3.53
CA TRP A 240 -0.25 -22.65 -3.76
C TRP A 240 -0.05 -21.22 -3.25
N VAL A 241 0.55 -21.04 -2.08
CA VAL A 241 0.83 -19.70 -1.54
C VAL A 241 1.77 -18.92 -2.47
N ILE A 242 2.83 -19.56 -2.97
CA ILE A 242 3.75 -18.93 -3.92
C ILE A 242 3.04 -18.59 -5.22
N LEU A 243 2.24 -19.51 -5.77
CA LEU A 243 1.45 -19.23 -6.98
C LEU A 243 0.51 -18.03 -6.75
N LEU A 244 -0.21 -18.00 -5.62
CA LEU A 244 -1.12 -16.90 -5.31
C LEU A 244 -0.38 -15.56 -5.32
N LEU A 245 0.81 -15.48 -4.72
CA LEU A 245 1.64 -14.27 -4.72
C LEU A 245 2.11 -13.86 -6.12
N VAL A 246 2.43 -14.84 -6.98
CA VAL A 246 2.80 -14.60 -8.39
C VAL A 246 1.64 -14.02 -9.18
N ILE A 247 0.40 -14.44 -8.93
CA ILE A 247 -0.77 -14.03 -9.73
C ILE A 247 -1.52 -12.82 -9.19
N VAL A 248 -1.20 -12.34 -7.97
CA VAL A 248 -1.81 -11.09 -7.46
C VAL A 248 -1.51 -9.95 -8.43
N PRO A 249 -2.49 -9.09 -8.80
CA PRO A 249 -2.22 -7.93 -9.64
C PRO A 249 -1.22 -6.95 -9.02
N ASP A 250 -0.50 -6.20 -9.86
CA ASP A 250 0.46 -5.19 -9.38
C ASP A 250 -0.24 -3.96 -8.77
N VAL A 251 -1.39 -3.59 -9.33
CA VAL A 251 -2.19 -2.47 -8.85
C VAL A 251 -3.23 -3.00 -7.87
N LEU A 252 -3.05 -2.65 -6.61
CA LEU A 252 -3.89 -3.10 -5.50
C LEU A 252 -4.48 -1.92 -4.75
N GLU A 253 -5.72 -2.09 -4.29
CA GLU A 253 -6.34 -1.13 -3.40
C GLU A 253 -5.73 -1.18 -2.00
N ALA A 254 -5.89 -0.10 -1.23
CA ALA A 254 -5.36 -0.02 0.14
C ALA A 254 -5.84 -1.18 1.03
N ASN A 255 -7.07 -1.65 0.82
CA ASN A 255 -7.63 -2.79 1.56
C ASN A 255 -6.94 -4.12 1.19
N ASP A 256 -6.57 -4.29 -0.07
CA ASP A 256 -5.91 -5.49 -0.57
C ASP A 256 -4.46 -5.56 -0.10
N ILE A 257 -3.76 -4.41 -0.13
CA ILE A 257 -2.44 -4.25 0.48
C ILE A 257 -2.49 -4.56 1.98
N SER A 258 -3.52 -4.09 2.70
CA SER A 258 -3.72 -4.42 4.11
C SER A 258 -3.89 -5.93 4.34
N THR A 259 -4.57 -6.62 3.42
CA THR A 259 -4.73 -8.09 3.45
C THR A 259 -3.40 -8.81 3.24
N LEU A 260 -2.62 -8.43 2.22
CA LEU A 260 -1.26 -8.95 1.99
C LEU A 260 -0.33 -8.69 3.19
N ARG A 261 -0.38 -7.49 3.75
CA ARG A 261 0.41 -7.11 4.92
C ARG A 261 0.03 -7.95 6.13
N THR A 262 -1.25 -8.21 6.36
CA THR A 262 -1.72 -9.09 7.44
C THR A 262 -1.22 -10.53 7.23
N PHE A 263 -1.21 -10.99 5.99
CA PHE A 263 -0.67 -12.29 5.62
C PHE A 263 0.83 -12.41 5.91
N ALA A 264 1.64 -11.43 5.48
CA ALA A 264 3.08 -11.39 5.77
C ALA A 264 3.39 -11.25 7.27
N LYS A 265 2.61 -10.45 8.02
CA LYS A 265 2.73 -10.39 9.50
C LYS A 265 2.43 -11.73 10.16
N LYS A 266 1.49 -12.51 9.62
CA LYS A 266 1.25 -13.88 10.10
C LYS A 266 2.45 -14.76 9.80
N ALA A 267 3.05 -14.68 8.61
CA ALA A 267 4.26 -15.42 8.26
C ALA A 267 5.44 -15.08 9.20
N LEU A 268 5.67 -13.79 9.47
CA LEU A 268 6.67 -13.32 10.46
C LEU A 268 6.48 -13.98 11.83
N ARG A 269 5.24 -14.08 12.32
CA ARG A 269 4.93 -14.71 13.61
C ARG A 269 5.05 -16.23 13.60
N GLN A 270 4.94 -16.88 12.44
CA GLN A 270 5.04 -18.34 12.32
C GLN A 270 6.46 -18.81 12.07
N ARG A 271 7.39 -17.90 11.76
CA ARG A 271 8.83 -18.20 11.69
C ARG A 271 9.28 -18.81 13.03
N ALA A 272 9.93 -19.96 12.96
CA ALA A 272 10.62 -20.57 14.09
C ALA A 272 12.11 -20.22 13.99
N ASP A 273 12.85 -20.30 15.10
CA ASP A 273 14.31 -20.11 15.08
C ASP A 273 15.05 -21.33 14.48
N GLU A 274 14.34 -22.39 14.13
CA GLU A 274 14.89 -23.62 13.56
C GLU A 274 14.51 -23.76 12.07
N LEU A 275 15.56 -23.85 11.24
CA LEU A 275 15.55 -24.12 9.79
C LEU A 275 14.71 -25.35 9.45
N ASN A 276 13.46 -25.12 9.08
CA ASN A 276 12.57 -26.12 8.51
C ASN A 276 12.23 -25.74 7.07
N GLU A 277 11.95 -26.70 6.19
CA GLU A 277 11.47 -26.45 4.81
C GLU A 277 10.25 -25.51 4.77
N HIS A 278 9.46 -25.49 5.85
CA HIS A 278 8.30 -24.60 5.99
C HIS A 278 8.68 -23.15 6.29
N GLU A 279 9.88 -22.90 6.82
CA GLU A 279 10.40 -21.56 7.06
C GLU A 279 10.67 -20.83 5.75
N GLU A 280 11.16 -21.54 4.73
CA GLU A 280 11.41 -20.96 3.41
C GLU A 280 10.16 -20.31 2.82
N VAL A 281 9.00 -20.94 2.97
CA VAL A 281 7.72 -20.37 2.50
C VAL A 281 7.39 -19.08 3.26
N MET A 282 7.63 -19.03 4.57
CA MET A 282 7.41 -17.81 5.35
C MET A 282 8.34 -16.69 4.87
N ARG A 283 9.62 -17.03 4.65
CA ARG A 283 10.65 -16.14 4.10
C ARG A 283 10.27 -15.61 2.72
N SER A 284 9.71 -16.46 1.85
CA SER A 284 9.22 -16.10 0.52
C SER A 284 8.04 -15.14 0.59
N ILE A 285 7.06 -15.40 1.46
CA ILE A 285 5.92 -14.49 1.67
C ILE A 285 6.41 -13.10 2.11
N ILE A 286 7.31 -13.05 3.10
CA ILE A 286 7.84 -11.79 3.63
C ILE A 286 8.61 -11.03 2.56
N SER A 287 9.45 -11.73 1.79
CA SER A 287 10.27 -11.14 0.73
C SER A 287 9.40 -10.55 -0.39
N ALA A 288 8.44 -11.34 -0.90
CA ALA A 288 7.54 -10.88 -1.94
C ALA A 288 6.68 -9.69 -1.47
N VAL A 289 6.06 -9.77 -0.30
CA VAL A 289 5.22 -8.68 0.22
C VAL A 289 6.05 -7.44 0.56
N GLY A 290 7.23 -7.63 1.15
CA GLY A 290 8.09 -6.55 1.58
C GLY A 290 8.73 -5.78 0.43
N ASP A 291 9.34 -6.50 -0.52
CA ASP A 291 10.09 -5.87 -1.60
C ASP A 291 9.24 -5.64 -2.85
N PHE A 292 8.57 -6.69 -3.37
CA PHE A 292 7.78 -6.56 -4.61
C PHE A 292 6.52 -5.70 -4.43
N PHE A 293 5.74 -5.93 -3.36
CA PHE A 293 4.53 -5.15 -3.08
C PHE A 293 4.81 -3.88 -2.24
N GLY A 294 6.08 -3.51 -2.08
CA GLY A 294 6.52 -2.24 -1.49
C GLY A 294 6.26 -2.07 0.01
N GLN A 295 6.01 -3.15 0.75
CA GLN A 295 5.84 -3.11 2.22
C GLN A 295 7.18 -3.25 2.96
N ARG A 296 8.16 -2.39 2.63
CA ARG A 296 9.57 -2.50 3.06
C ARG A 296 9.75 -2.54 4.58
N ASP A 297 8.86 -1.92 5.33
CA ASP A 297 8.88 -1.95 6.80
C ASP A 297 8.73 -3.38 7.38
N LEU A 298 8.24 -4.34 6.59
CA LEU A 298 8.18 -5.76 6.97
C LEU A 298 9.52 -6.49 6.82
N LEU A 299 10.47 -5.91 6.10
CA LEU A 299 11.82 -6.45 5.91
C LEU A 299 12.76 -6.03 7.05
N GLU A 300 12.36 -5.08 7.90
CA GLU A 300 13.14 -4.62 9.04
C GLU A 300 13.38 -5.79 10.02
N GLY A 301 14.66 -6.10 10.27
CA GLY A 301 15.08 -7.26 11.06
C GLY A 301 15.02 -8.61 10.32
N TYR A 302 14.74 -8.61 9.01
CA TYR A 302 14.72 -9.80 8.15
C TYR A 302 15.80 -9.75 7.06
N VAL A 303 15.92 -8.62 6.37
CA VAL A 303 17.04 -8.29 5.49
C VAL A 303 17.56 -6.98 6.03
N VAL A 304 18.83 -6.91 6.44
CA VAL A 304 19.40 -5.66 6.92
C VAL A 304 19.38 -4.68 5.75
N GLU A 305 18.49 -3.69 5.81
CA GLU A 305 18.59 -2.55 4.91
C GLU A 305 19.87 -1.80 5.29
N ASN A 306 20.87 -1.83 4.41
CA ASN A 306 21.89 -0.80 4.40
C ASN A 306 21.16 0.53 4.13
N ARG A 307 20.88 1.29 5.19
CA ARG A 307 20.45 2.69 5.08
C ARG A 307 21.64 3.60 4.90
#